data_AF-A0A928CVG6-F1
#
_entry.id   AF-A0A928CVG6-F1
#
_cell.length_a   1.000
_cell.length_b   1.000
_cell.length_c   1.000
_cell.angle_alpha   90.00
_cell.angle_beta   90.00
_cell.angle_gamma   90.00
#
_symmetry.space_group_name_H-M   'P 1'
#
loop_
_entity.id
_entity.type
_entity.pdbx_description
1 polymer ?
#
loop_
_entity_poly.entity_id
_entity_poly.type
_entity_poly.pdbx_seq_one_letter_code
_entity_poly.pdbx_strand_id
1 'polypeptide(L)'
;MKKMILSALVIPMALSLQAADTFPGWGGKDPAPYKAAADSATRINNKANNLVMYKFLSQKAKTFDELCKIVDEVCDDLYENPVVNAERKLTLKKMFSVCRGQFIPECVAFAEKNPSWYDLYVAFVYRADRKKTYDFLLTAYKRYFYNYPQDMHIKALKKLAEWGKEAKVASLKEDFAKLKPHVERLSAKNKEKWADFVKTYDEIVKGL
;
A
#
# COMPACT_ATOMS: atom_id res chain seq x y z
N MET A 1 10.29 15.23 56.84
CA MET A 1 9.64 14.00 56.30
C MET A 1 8.16 14.32 56.15
N LYS A 2 7.45 14.21 55.02
CA LYS A 2 7.65 13.61 53.69
C LYS A 2 7.02 14.55 52.66
N LYS A 3 7.65 14.63 51.49
CA LYS A 3 7.17 15.27 50.26
C LYS A 3 6.11 14.38 49.58
N MET A 4 5.09 14.98 48.98
CA MET A 4 4.34 14.48 47.80
C MET A 4 3.74 15.73 47.13
N ILE A 5 4.51 16.52 46.39
CA ILE A 5 4.69 16.46 44.91
C ILE A 5 3.40 16.14 44.15
N LEU A 6 2.68 17.23 43.88
CA LEU A 6 1.93 17.50 42.65
C LEU A 6 2.69 16.91 41.44
N SER A 7 2.18 15.85 40.84
CA SER A 7 2.69 15.31 39.58
C SER A 7 1.69 15.64 38.49
N ALA A 8 2.13 16.53 37.61
CA ALA A 8 1.43 17.08 36.48
C ALA A 8 0.95 16.01 35.49
N LEU A 9 -0.06 16.40 34.71
CA LEU A 9 -0.30 15.92 33.35
C LEU A 9 1.02 15.59 32.65
N VAL A 10 1.06 14.47 31.92
CA VAL A 10 1.29 14.42 30.47
C VAL A 10 1.39 12.95 30.08
N ILE A 11 0.48 12.54 29.22
CA ILE A 11 0.49 11.35 28.39
C ILE A 11 1.86 11.20 27.71
N PRO A 12 2.50 10.02 27.75
CA PRO A 12 3.34 9.59 26.65
C PRO A 12 2.68 8.40 25.96
N MET A 13 1.64 8.67 25.15
CA MET A 13 1.41 7.95 23.90
C MET A 13 2.53 8.39 22.94
N ALA A 14 3.75 8.01 23.29
CA ALA A 14 4.95 8.28 22.52
C ALA A 14 5.86 7.07 22.70
N LEU A 15 5.37 5.91 22.27
CA LEU A 15 6.23 4.77 21.96
C LEU A 15 6.09 4.48 20.45
N SER A 16 7.10 4.98 19.74
CA SER A 16 7.53 4.55 18.40
C SER A 16 6.53 4.69 17.24
N LEU A 17 6.28 5.93 16.84
CA LEU A 17 6.01 6.26 15.43
C LEU A 17 7.36 6.38 14.71
N GLN A 18 7.96 5.23 14.40
CA GLN A 18 9.17 5.18 13.58
C GLN A 18 9.00 4.10 12.50
N ALA A 19 8.31 4.50 11.44
CA ALA A 19 8.51 4.06 10.05
C ALA A 19 7.54 4.88 9.19
N ALA A 20 8.06 5.91 8.54
CA ALA A 20 7.31 6.87 7.73
C ALA A 20 6.77 6.29 6.39
N ASP A 21 6.65 4.96 6.26
CA ASP A 21 6.11 4.30 5.05
C ASP A 21 5.20 3.08 5.37
N THR A 22 4.79 2.90 6.63
CA THR A 22 3.89 1.82 7.06
C THR A 22 2.61 2.38 7.66
N PHE A 23 1.44 1.79 7.38
CA PHE A 23 0.19 2.16 8.07
C PHE A 23 0.47 2.19 9.58
N PRO A 24 0.21 3.32 10.28
CA PRO A 24 0.62 3.48 11.66
C PRO A 24 0.12 2.31 12.51
N GLY A 25 1.04 1.67 13.21
CA GLY A 25 0.70 0.68 14.24
C GLY A 25 0.81 -0.79 13.84
N TRP A 26 1.17 -1.20 12.62
CA TRP A 26 1.33 -2.65 12.32
C TRP A 26 2.73 -3.21 12.66
N GLY A 27 3.62 -2.42 13.26
CA GLY A 27 4.94 -2.86 13.74
C GLY A 27 4.94 -3.59 15.10
N GLY A 28 3.82 -3.53 15.84
CA GLY A 28 3.68 -4.11 17.18
C GLY A 28 3.79 -5.64 17.18
N LYS A 29 4.31 -6.18 18.29
CA LYS A 29 4.41 -7.63 18.53
C LYS A 29 3.36 -8.13 19.53
N ASP A 30 2.76 -7.23 20.29
CA ASP A 30 1.72 -7.54 21.27
C ASP A 30 0.35 -7.57 20.57
N PRO A 31 -0.41 -8.69 20.63
CA PRO A 31 -1.75 -8.77 20.07
C PRO A 31 -2.79 -7.91 20.81
N ALA A 32 -2.62 -7.63 22.11
CA ALA A 32 -3.69 -7.03 22.93
C ALA A 32 -4.15 -5.64 22.46
N PRO A 33 -3.26 -4.69 22.09
CA PRO A 33 -3.66 -3.38 21.57
C PRO A 33 -4.51 -3.48 20.29
N TYR A 34 -4.26 -4.46 19.43
CA TYR A 34 -5.04 -4.66 18.21
C TYR A 34 -6.44 -5.18 18.52
N LYS A 35 -6.59 -6.05 19.51
CA LYS A 35 -7.93 -6.50 19.92
C LYS A 35 -8.75 -5.33 20.46
N ALA A 36 -8.18 -4.53 21.36
CA ALA A 36 -8.84 -3.35 21.90
C ALA A 36 -9.19 -2.32 20.80
N ALA A 37 -8.29 -2.09 19.84
CA ALA A 37 -8.53 -1.21 18.69
C ALA A 37 -9.62 -1.76 17.75
N ALA A 38 -9.71 -3.08 17.57
CA ALA A 38 -10.77 -3.71 16.80
C ALA A 38 -12.15 -3.54 17.47
N ASP A 39 -12.21 -3.69 18.80
CA ASP A 39 -13.46 -3.59 19.57
C ASP A 39 -13.99 -2.15 19.63
N SER A 40 -13.10 -1.17 19.59
CA SER A 40 -13.44 0.26 19.58
C SER A 40 -13.58 0.87 18.18
N ALA A 41 -13.33 0.10 17.12
CA ALA A 41 -13.35 0.61 15.75
C ALA A 41 -14.78 0.92 15.27
N THR A 42 -15.03 2.20 14.94
CA THR A 42 -16.32 2.65 14.37
C THR A 42 -16.45 2.39 12.88
N ARG A 43 -15.34 2.10 12.19
CA ARG A 43 -15.31 1.79 10.75
C ARG A 43 -14.95 0.33 10.55
N ILE A 44 -15.74 -0.37 9.74
CA ILE A 44 -15.54 -1.80 9.45
C ILE A 44 -14.15 -2.11 8.92
N ASN A 45 -13.59 -1.24 8.07
CA ASN A 45 -12.23 -1.43 7.54
C ASN A 45 -11.16 -1.33 8.63
N ASN A 46 -11.35 -0.43 9.60
CA ASN A 46 -10.43 -0.32 10.74
C ASN A 46 -10.54 -1.56 11.65
N LYS A 47 -11.77 -2.08 11.81
CA LYS A 47 -12.00 -3.34 12.55
C LYS A 47 -11.32 -4.51 11.86
N ALA A 48 -11.52 -4.71 10.56
CA ALA A 48 -10.89 -5.77 9.77
C ALA A 48 -9.36 -5.72 9.87
N ASN A 49 -8.79 -4.52 9.67
CA ASN A 49 -7.35 -4.27 9.78
C ASN A 49 -6.78 -4.73 11.13
N ASN A 50 -7.41 -4.32 12.22
CA ASN A 50 -6.96 -4.67 13.56
C ASN A 50 -7.19 -6.16 13.89
N LEU A 51 -8.29 -6.76 13.43
CA LEU A 51 -8.54 -8.19 13.63
C LEU A 51 -7.53 -9.07 12.88
N VAL A 52 -7.14 -8.71 11.66
CA VAL A 52 -6.08 -9.43 10.93
C VAL A 52 -4.77 -9.40 11.72
N MET A 53 -4.34 -8.23 12.22
CA MET A 53 -3.13 -8.12 13.04
C MET A 53 -3.24 -8.89 14.35
N TYR A 54 -4.37 -8.78 15.05
CA TYR A 54 -4.63 -9.51 16.29
C TYR A 54 -4.52 -11.03 16.07
N LYS A 55 -5.22 -11.57 15.06
CA LYS A 55 -5.19 -13.00 14.74
C LYS A 55 -3.80 -13.44 14.28
N PHE A 56 -3.14 -12.67 13.42
CA PHE A 56 -1.78 -12.97 12.95
C PHE A 56 -0.78 -13.13 14.11
N LEU A 57 -0.80 -12.19 15.05
CA LEU A 57 0.09 -12.24 16.22
C LEU A 57 -0.30 -13.33 17.22
N SER A 58 -1.60 -13.49 17.50
CA SER A 58 -2.10 -14.48 18.46
C SER A 58 -1.87 -15.92 17.98
N GLN A 59 -2.08 -16.16 16.69
CA GLN A 59 -1.85 -17.47 16.06
C GLN A 59 -0.37 -17.69 15.68
N LYS A 60 0.48 -16.66 15.83
CA LYS A 60 1.91 -16.68 15.48
C LYS A 60 2.16 -17.14 14.03
N ALA A 61 1.33 -16.69 13.10
CA ALA A 61 1.45 -17.05 11.68
C ALA A 61 2.85 -16.73 11.13
N LYS A 62 3.41 -17.67 10.37
CA LYS A 62 4.78 -17.67 9.85
C LYS A 62 4.85 -17.61 8.33
N THR A 63 3.75 -17.87 7.64
CA THR A 63 3.69 -18.00 6.18
C THR A 63 2.63 -17.07 5.57
N PHE A 64 2.78 -16.80 4.28
CA PHE A 64 1.80 -16.03 3.51
C PHE A 64 0.44 -16.74 3.42
N ASP A 65 0.43 -18.08 3.36
CA ASP A 65 -0.80 -18.86 3.29
C ASP A 65 -1.60 -18.81 4.59
N GLU A 66 -0.92 -18.87 5.75
CA GLU A 66 -1.56 -18.65 7.05
C GLU A 66 -2.13 -17.24 7.16
N LEU A 67 -1.39 -16.23 6.70
CA LEU A 67 -1.92 -14.87 6.59
C LEU A 67 -3.17 -14.82 5.70
N CYS A 68 -3.15 -15.50 4.55
CA CYS A 68 -4.29 -15.54 3.64
C CYS A 68 -5.54 -16.12 4.30
N LYS A 69 -5.40 -17.23 5.03
CA LYS A 69 -6.50 -17.84 5.79
C LYS A 69 -7.06 -16.88 6.84
N ILE A 70 -6.19 -16.21 7.60
CA ILE A 70 -6.59 -15.21 8.59
C ILE A 70 -7.37 -14.07 7.95
N VAL A 71 -6.89 -13.54 6.82
CA VAL A 71 -7.59 -12.49 6.08
C VAL A 71 -8.94 -13.00 5.59
N ASP A 72 -8.99 -14.22 5.06
CA ASP A 72 -10.23 -14.79 4.53
C ASP A 72 -11.28 -14.95 5.63
N GLU A 73 -10.92 -15.53 6.78
CA GLU A 73 -11.80 -15.62 7.96
C GLU A 73 -12.31 -14.25 8.40
N VAL A 74 -11.42 -13.27 8.58
CA VAL A 74 -11.83 -11.93 9.05
C VAL A 74 -12.75 -11.25 8.04
N CYS A 75 -12.52 -11.45 6.74
CA CYS A 75 -13.37 -10.88 5.71
C CYS A 75 -14.74 -11.56 5.66
N ASP A 76 -14.79 -12.89 5.78
CA ASP A 76 -16.04 -13.65 5.80
C ASP A 76 -16.90 -13.34 7.02
N ASP A 77 -16.28 -13.06 8.16
CA ASP A 77 -16.98 -12.65 9.39
C ASP A 77 -17.55 -11.22 9.30
N LEU A 78 -16.94 -10.33 8.52
CA LEU A 78 -17.27 -8.90 8.54
C LEU A 78 -18.05 -8.40 7.31
N TYR A 79 -17.79 -8.95 6.12
CA TYR A 79 -18.32 -8.40 4.87
C TYR A 79 -19.34 -9.35 4.26
N GLU A 80 -20.63 -9.05 4.46
CA GLU A 80 -21.75 -9.82 3.92
C GLU A 80 -21.89 -9.72 2.39
N ASN A 81 -21.58 -8.55 1.82
CA ASN A 81 -21.65 -8.37 0.37
C ASN A 81 -20.49 -9.12 -0.31
N PRO A 82 -20.74 -10.08 -1.21
CA PRO A 82 -19.70 -10.94 -1.78
C PRO A 82 -18.69 -10.18 -2.64
N VAL A 83 -19.11 -9.12 -3.33
CA VAL A 83 -18.21 -8.29 -4.16
C VAL A 83 -17.26 -7.50 -3.27
N VAL A 84 -17.79 -6.87 -2.23
CA VAL A 84 -16.98 -6.12 -1.25
C VAL A 84 -16.04 -7.07 -0.51
N ASN A 85 -16.55 -8.23 -0.08
CA ASN A 85 -15.75 -9.27 0.59
C ASN A 85 -14.56 -9.69 -0.28
N ALA A 86 -14.80 -10.06 -1.54
CA ALA A 86 -13.75 -10.46 -2.46
C ALA A 86 -12.70 -9.36 -2.66
N GLU A 87 -13.12 -8.10 -2.85
CA GLU A 87 -12.19 -6.97 -2.99
C GLU A 87 -11.35 -6.78 -1.72
N ARG A 88 -11.97 -6.92 -0.53
CA ARG A 88 -11.30 -6.75 0.76
C ARG A 88 -10.30 -7.87 1.01
N LYS A 89 -10.62 -9.12 0.70
CA LYS A 89 -9.68 -10.24 0.78
C LYS A 89 -8.42 -9.96 -0.05
N LEU A 90 -8.59 -9.53 -1.30
CA LEU A 90 -7.46 -9.17 -2.17
C LEU A 90 -6.63 -8.01 -1.60
N THR A 91 -7.30 -6.96 -1.14
CA THR A 91 -6.64 -5.75 -0.66
C THR A 91 -5.89 -5.99 0.64
N LEU A 92 -6.48 -6.69 1.62
CA LEU A 92 -5.88 -6.90 2.93
C LEU A 92 -4.66 -7.82 2.87
N LYS A 93 -4.68 -8.89 2.05
CA LYS A 93 -3.51 -9.76 1.82
C LYS A 93 -2.29 -8.98 1.33
N LYS A 94 -2.52 -8.04 0.41
CA LYS A 94 -1.47 -7.19 -0.16
C LYS A 94 -1.04 -6.08 0.80
N MET A 95 -2.00 -5.37 1.37
CA MET A 95 -1.77 -4.27 2.31
C MET A 95 -0.98 -4.74 3.54
N PHE A 96 -1.28 -5.92 4.08
CA PHE A 96 -0.51 -6.50 5.16
C PHE A 96 0.96 -6.63 4.80
N SER A 97 1.23 -7.29 3.68
CA SER A 97 2.59 -7.56 3.24
C SER A 97 3.37 -6.26 3.04
N VAL A 98 2.75 -5.28 2.37
CA VAL A 98 3.32 -3.93 2.17
C VAL A 98 3.60 -3.21 3.49
N CYS A 99 2.62 -3.16 4.39
CA CYS A 99 2.74 -2.38 5.63
C CYS A 99 3.64 -3.04 6.68
N ARG A 100 3.83 -4.36 6.61
CA ARG A 100 4.72 -5.12 7.51
C ARG A 100 6.11 -5.31 6.94
N GLY A 101 6.28 -5.16 5.62
CA GLY A 101 7.50 -5.59 4.93
C GLY A 101 7.73 -7.10 5.03
N GLN A 102 6.66 -7.89 5.19
CA GLN A 102 6.72 -9.36 5.31
C GLN A 102 6.05 -10.00 4.11
N PHE A 103 6.49 -11.20 3.73
CA PHE A 103 5.92 -11.99 2.63
C PHE A 103 5.87 -11.27 1.28
N ILE A 104 6.81 -10.35 1.03
CA ILE A 104 6.81 -9.52 -0.18
C ILE A 104 6.92 -10.38 -1.46
N PRO A 105 7.85 -11.36 -1.57
CA PRO A 105 7.92 -12.22 -2.76
C PRO A 105 6.62 -13.00 -3.04
N GLU A 106 6.02 -13.58 -2.00
CA GLU A 106 4.77 -14.33 -2.07
C GLU A 106 3.59 -13.42 -2.43
N CYS A 107 3.55 -12.22 -1.86
CA CYS A 107 2.56 -11.21 -2.19
C CYS A 107 2.66 -10.75 -3.66
N VAL A 108 3.87 -10.65 -4.23
CA VAL A 108 4.06 -10.35 -5.66
C VAL A 108 3.51 -11.49 -6.52
N ALA A 109 3.86 -12.74 -6.22
CA ALA A 109 3.34 -13.90 -6.94
C ALA A 109 1.80 -14.01 -6.84
N PHE A 110 1.24 -13.66 -5.67
CA PHE A 110 -0.21 -13.58 -5.48
C PHE A 110 -0.84 -12.46 -6.32
N ALA A 111 -0.22 -11.27 -6.34
CA ALA A 111 -0.72 -10.12 -7.10
C ALA A 111 -0.68 -10.34 -8.61
N GLU A 112 0.32 -11.04 -9.13
CA GLU A 112 0.40 -11.43 -10.55
C GLU A 112 -0.82 -12.27 -10.97
N LYS A 113 -1.31 -13.15 -10.09
CA LYS A 113 -2.50 -14.00 -10.32
C LYS A 113 -3.82 -13.32 -9.98
N ASN A 114 -3.80 -12.34 -9.07
CA ASN A 114 -4.99 -11.69 -8.54
C ASN A 114 -4.87 -10.16 -8.62
N PRO A 115 -4.93 -9.55 -9.82
CA PRO A 115 -4.62 -8.14 -9.97
C PRO A 115 -5.60 -7.22 -9.24
N SER A 116 -5.11 -6.13 -8.65
CA SER A 116 -5.95 -5.07 -8.09
C SER A 116 -5.23 -3.72 -8.08
N TRP A 117 -5.98 -2.63 -7.84
CA TRP A 117 -5.41 -1.29 -7.74
C TRP A 117 -4.28 -1.19 -6.69
N TYR A 118 -4.26 -2.09 -5.71
CA TYR A 118 -3.24 -2.12 -4.67
C TYR A 118 -1.86 -2.57 -5.18
N ASP A 119 -1.77 -3.15 -6.39
CA ASP A 119 -0.52 -3.67 -6.96
C ASP A 119 0.56 -2.59 -7.13
N LEU A 120 0.15 -1.32 -7.32
CA LEU A 120 1.09 -0.19 -7.36
C LEU A 120 1.88 -0.07 -6.06
N TYR A 121 1.24 -0.28 -4.91
CA TYR A 121 1.87 -0.21 -3.59
C TYR A 121 2.78 -1.42 -3.35
N VAL A 122 2.38 -2.60 -3.82
CA VAL A 122 3.22 -3.81 -3.80
C VAL A 122 4.50 -3.59 -4.62
N ALA A 123 4.36 -2.98 -5.80
CA ALA A 123 5.50 -2.64 -6.66
C ALA A 123 6.46 -1.68 -5.96
N PHE A 124 5.96 -0.71 -5.17
CA PHE A 124 6.82 0.23 -4.46
C PHE A 124 7.73 -0.40 -3.40
N VAL A 125 7.34 -1.52 -2.81
CA VAL A 125 8.12 -2.21 -1.78
C VAL A 125 8.89 -3.43 -2.29
N TYR A 126 8.64 -3.88 -3.52
CA TYR A 126 9.36 -5.01 -4.10
C TYR A 126 10.78 -4.62 -4.50
N ARG A 127 11.76 -5.20 -3.78
CA ARG A 127 13.17 -4.80 -3.89
C ARG A 127 14.08 -5.75 -4.67
N ALA A 128 13.63 -6.96 -5.01
CA ALA A 128 14.55 -8.03 -5.45
C ALA A 128 15.15 -7.84 -6.85
N ASP A 129 14.38 -7.37 -7.85
CA ASP A 129 14.85 -7.22 -9.23
C ASP A 129 14.29 -5.93 -9.83
N ARG A 130 15.17 -5.00 -10.27
CA ARG A 130 14.76 -3.68 -10.77
C ARG A 130 13.90 -3.77 -12.03
N LYS A 131 14.21 -4.69 -12.96
CA LYS A 131 13.44 -4.85 -14.20
C LYS A 131 12.06 -5.40 -13.89
N LYS A 132 11.96 -6.43 -13.06
CA LYS A 132 10.68 -6.99 -12.61
C LYS A 132 9.87 -5.96 -11.82
N THR A 133 10.51 -5.18 -10.95
CA THR A 133 9.83 -4.09 -10.23
C THR A 133 9.28 -3.05 -11.22
N TYR A 134 10.04 -2.65 -12.23
CA TYR A 134 9.59 -1.75 -13.29
C TYR A 134 8.39 -2.32 -14.07
N ASP A 135 8.50 -3.55 -14.58
CA ASP A 135 7.46 -4.20 -15.37
C ASP A 135 6.15 -4.33 -14.56
N PHE A 136 6.28 -4.70 -13.29
CA PHE A 136 5.16 -4.84 -12.36
C PHE A 136 4.52 -3.48 -12.02
N LEU A 137 5.33 -2.44 -11.75
CA LEU A 137 4.84 -1.08 -11.51
C LEU A 137 4.10 -0.54 -12.74
N LEU A 138 4.67 -0.69 -13.94
CA LEU A 138 4.08 -0.20 -15.19
C LEU A 138 2.75 -0.89 -15.46
N THR A 139 2.69 -2.21 -15.26
CA THR A 139 1.47 -3.01 -15.46
C THR A 139 0.36 -2.58 -14.50
N ALA A 140 0.67 -2.49 -13.20
CA ALA A 140 -0.29 -2.04 -12.18
C ALA A 140 -0.78 -0.62 -12.47
N TYR A 141 0.15 0.30 -12.77
CA TYR A 141 -0.14 1.70 -13.02
C TYR A 141 -1.04 1.88 -14.25
N LYS A 142 -0.79 1.18 -15.35
CA LYS A 142 -1.63 1.26 -16.55
C LYS A 142 -3.03 0.67 -16.32
N ARG A 143 -3.12 -0.49 -15.66
CA ARG A 143 -4.39 -1.21 -15.47
C ARG A 143 -5.38 -0.42 -14.59
N TYR A 144 -4.87 0.25 -13.56
CA TYR A 144 -5.69 0.97 -12.57
C TYR A 144 -5.43 2.47 -12.56
N PHE A 145 -4.96 3.02 -13.68
CA PHE A 145 -4.49 4.40 -13.78
C PHE A 145 -5.44 5.43 -13.14
N TYR A 146 -6.75 5.30 -13.39
CA TYR A 146 -7.74 6.27 -12.90
C TYR A 146 -8.19 6.08 -11.45
N ASN A 147 -7.62 5.09 -10.74
CA ASN A 147 -7.93 4.83 -9.34
C ASN A 147 -7.01 5.59 -8.38
N TYR A 148 -5.94 6.20 -8.89
CA TYR A 148 -4.90 6.80 -8.06
C TYR A 148 -5.10 8.30 -7.83
N PRO A 149 -4.79 8.81 -6.63
CA PRO A 149 -4.68 10.24 -6.39
C PRO A 149 -3.43 10.83 -7.08
N GLN A 150 -3.39 12.16 -7.20
CA GLN A 150 -2.36 12.88 -7.96
C GLN A 150 -0.94 12.66 -7.42
N ASP A 151 -0.76 12.63 -6.11
CA ASP A 151 0.52 12.35 -5.45
C ASP A 151 1.04 10.95 -5.82
N MET A 152 0.16 9.96 -5.90
CA MET A 152 0.52 8.60 -6.33
C MET A 152 0.90 8.55 -7.80
N HIS A 153 0.23 9.33 -8.67
CA HIS A 153 0.63 9.47 -10.06
C HIS A 153 2.04 10.05 -10.20
N ILE A 154 2.34 11.14 -9.49
CA ILE A 154 3.66 11.77 -9.49
C ILE A 154 4.73 10.80 -8.97
N LYS A 155 4.46 10.10 -7.86
CA LYS A 155 5.35 9.09 -7.30
C LYS A 155 5.60 7.95 -8.29
N ALA A 156 4.55 7.43 -8.93
CA ALA A 156 4.64 6.34 -9.91
C ALA A 156 5.48 6.75 -11.13
N LEU A 157 5.26 7.94 -11.71
CA LEU A 157 6.05 8.42 -12.86
C LEU A 157 7.53 8.54 -12.52
N LYS A 158 7.86 9.15 -11.38
CA LYS A 158 9.25 9.29 -10.93
C LYS A 158 9.92 7.94 -10.76
N LYS A 159 9.24 6.97 -10.12
CA LYS A 159 9.77 5.62 -9.93
C LYS A 159 9.87 4.82 -11.23
N LEU A 160 8.93 4.97 -12.17
CA LEU A 160 9.05 4.36 -13.49
C LEU A 160 10.27 4.89 -14.26
N ALA A 161 10.51 6.20 -14.23
CA ALA A 161 11.66 6.80 -14.89
C ALA A 161 12.99 6.38 -14.24
N GLU A 162 13.08 6.45 -12.91
CA GLU A 162 14.23 6.02 -12.11
C GLU A 162 14.56 4.55 -12.37
N TRP A 163 13.60 3.65 -12.14
CA TRP A 163 13.83 2.21 -12.23
C TRP A 163 13.97 1.72 -13.68
N GLY A 164 13.31 2.38 -14.63
CA GLY A 164 13.50 2.11 -16.04
C GLY A 164 14.94 2.40 -16.50
N LYS A 165 15.53 3.50 -16.02
CA LYS A 165 16.94 3.84 -16.28
C LYS A 165 17.89 2.88 -15.60
N GLU A 166 17.68 2.58 -14.32
CA GLU A 166 18.49 1.61 -13.56
C GLU A 166 18.49 0.22 -14.21
N ALA A 167 17.33 -0.26 -14.65
CA ALA A 167 17.17 -1.54 -15.31
C ALA A 167 17.51 -1.50 -16.82
N LYS A 168 17.93 -0.35 -17.37
CA LYS A 168 18.23 -0.15 -18.79
C LYS A 168 17.12 -0.64 -19.72
N VAL A 169 15.87 -0.30 -19.39
CA VAL A 169 14.70 -0.71 -20.18
C VAL A 169 14.73 -0.02 -21.54
N ALA A 170 14.91 -0.80 -22.61
CA ALA A 170 14.99 -0.27 -23.97
C ALA A 170 13.69 0.44 -24.42
N SER A 171 12.53 -0.05 -23.95
CA SER A 171 11.21 0.51 -24.28
C SER A 171 10.77 1.69 -23.43
N LEU A 172 11.65 2.24 -22.58
CA LEU A 172 11.27 3.23 -21.56
C LEU A 172 10.58 4.44 -22.18
N LYS A 173 11.11 4.95 -23.30
CA LYS A 173 10.55 6.11 -24.00
C LYS A 173 9.17 5.82 -24.60
N GLU A 174 9.02 4.66 -25.23
CA GLU A 174 7.75 4.19 -25.81
C GLU A 174 6.70 3.97 -24.73
N ASP A 175 7.10 3.44 -23.57
CA ASP A 175 6.17 3.18 -22.47
C ASP A 175 5.65 4.47 -21.85
N PHE A 176 6.47 5.51 -21.73
CA PHE A 176 5.99 6.84 -21.37
C PHE A 176 5.08 7.44 -22.45
N ALA A 177 5.42 7.31 -23.74
CA ALA A 177 4.56 7.79 -24.83
C ALA A 177 3.15 7.17 -24.78
N LYS A 178 3.02 5.90 -24.40
CA LYS A 178 1.73 5.22 -24.20
C LYS A 178 0.93 5.75 -22.99
N LEU A 179 1.57 6.43 -22.03
CA LEU A 179 0.88 7.06 -20.90
C LEU A 179 0.30 8.43 -21.27
N LYS A 180 0.83 9.11 -22.30
CA LYS A 180 0.40 10.46 -22.72
C LYS A 180 -1.12 10.63 -22.83
N PRO A 181 -1.87 9.75 -23.52
CA PRO A 181 -3.32 9.92 -23.66
C PRO A 181 -4.06 9.86 -22.31
N HIS A 182 -3.52 9.13 -21.34
CA HIS A 182 -4.10 9.06 -20.00
C HIS A 182 -3.85 10.34 -19.20
N VAL A 183 -2.65 10.92 -19.33
CA VAL A 183 -2.27 12.21 -18.72
C VAL A 183 -3.16 13.33 -19.26
N GLU A 184 -3.29 13.42 -20.58
CA GLU A 184 -4.12 14.41 -21.26
C GLU A 184 -5.59 14.30 -20.83
N ARG A 185 -6.11 13.08 -20.70
CA ARG A 185 -7.48 12.85 -20.23
C ARG A 185 -7.70 13.35 -18.81
N LEU A 186 -6.77 13.14 -17.88
CA LEU A 186 -6.89 13.64 -16.51
C LEU A 186 -6.83 15.17 -16.49
N SER A 187 -5.85 15.76 -17.18
CA SER A 187 -5.72 17.22 -17.31
C SER A 187 -6.97 17.88 -17.89
N ALA A 188 -7.57 17.29 -18.93
CA ALA A 188 -8.80 17.80 -19.53
C ALA A 188 -9.99 17.82 -18.55
N LYS A 189 -10.05 16.88 -17.58
CA LYS A 189 -11.11 16.86 -16.56
C LYS A 189 -10.96 17.96 -15.52
N ASN A 190 -9.74 18.30 -15.13
CA ASN A 190 -9.47 19.36 -14.15
C ASN A 190 -8.02 19.86 -14.29
N LYS A 191 -7.82 20.90 -15.10
CA LYS A 191 -6.48 21.41 -15.43
C LYS A 191 -5.69 21.84 -14.20
N GLU A 192 -6.34 22.52 -13.26
CA GLU A 192 -5.71 23.03 -12.05
C GLU A 192 -5.24 21.89 -11.15
N LYS A 193 -6.14 20.93 -10.86
CA LYS A 193 -5.81 19.76 -10.04
C LYS A 193 -4.65 18.96 -10.63
N TRP A 194 -4.55 18.83 -11.95
CA TRP A 194 -3.58 17.94 -12.59
C TRP A 194 -2.32 18.65 -13.11
N ALA A 195 -2.17 19.96 -12.89
CA ALA A 195 -1.06 20.75 -13.42
C ALA A 195 0.32 20.18 -13.04
N ASP A 196 0.55 19.89 -11.76
CA ASP A 196 1.85 19.36 -11.30
C ASP A 196 2.15 17.96 -11.85
N PHE A 197 1.11 17.17 -12.08
CA PHE A 197 1.25 15.84 -12.67
C PHE A 197 1.67 15.93 -14.14
N VAL A 198 1.02 16.81 -14.90
CA VAL A 198 1.37 17.07 -16.32
C VAL A 198 2.80 17.61 -16.42
N LYS A 199 3.13 18.62 -15.60
CA LYS A 199 4.49 19.17 -15.53
C LYS A 199 5.54 18.10 -15.25
N THR A 200 5.29 17.25 -14.24
CA THR A 200 6.19 16.14 -13.91
C THR A 200 6.35 15.16 -15.07
N TYR A 201 5.27 14.83 -15.77
CA TYR A 201 5.31 13.96 -16.94
C TYR A 201 6.16 14.56 -18.06
N ASP A 202 5.94 15.83 -18.40
CA ASP A 202 6.67 16.52 -19.48
C ASP A 202 8.18 16.66 -19.17
N GLU A 203 8.52 16.98 -17.92
CA GLU A 203 9.91 17.05 -17.45
C GLU A 203 10.62 15.69 -17.58
N ILE A 204 9.94 14.61 -17.20
CA ILE A 204 10.47 13.26 -17.33
C ILE A 204 10.69 12.91 -18.80
N VAL A 205 9.67 13.07 -19.65
CA VAL A 205 9.76 12.72 -21.07
C VAL A 205 10.85 13.51 -21.79
N LYS A 206 11.07 14.78 -21.43
CA LYS A 206 12.17 15.59 -21.97
C LYS A 206 13.55 15.03 -21.59
N GLY A 207 13.66 14.37 -20.42
CA GLY A 207 14.89 13.77 -19.91
C GLY A 207 15.08 12.28 -20.24
N LEU A 208 14.26 11.71 -21.15
CA LEU A 208 14.35 10.35 -21.69
C LEU A 208 14.84 10.34 -23.14
#